data_AF-A0A085VJ27-F1
#
_entry.id   AF-A0A085VJ27-F1
#
_cell.length_a   1.000
_cell.length_b   1.000
_cell.length_c   1.000
_cell.angle_alpha   90.00
_cell.angle_beta   90.00
_cell.angle_gamma   90.00
#
_symmetry.space_group_name_H-M   'P 1'
#
loop_
_entity.id
_entity.type
_entity.pdbx_description
1 polymer ?
#
loop_
_entity_poly.entity_id
_entity_poly.type
_entity_poly.pdbx_seq_one_letter_code
_entity_poly.pdbx_strand_id
1 'polypeptide(L)'
;MSIQTKDWYAQDDKMPGVNTFKVTGIVSLPYRLQAVLVRSASPGAGNQLSLDLMVESRKNAITNPVERDESAILETPVSYTQPSGADITGVSIFYKGALLVNIDNVQITH
;
A
#
# COMPACT_ATOMS: atom_id res chain seq x y z
N MET A 1 6.87 11.75 -12.59
CA MET A 1 6.61 10.30 -12.72
C MET A 1 5.24 10.01 -12.15
N SER A 2 4.31 9.52 -12.96
CA SER A 2 3.02 9.00 -12.50
C SER A 2 3.17 7.50 -12.23
N ILE A 3 2.96 7.09 -10.99
CA ILE A 3 2.88 5.65 -10.65
C ILE A 3 1.49 5.17 -11.02
N GLN A 4 1.39 4.10 -11.81
CA GLN A 4 0.11 3.44 -12.04
C GLN A 4 -0.22 2.52 -10.88
N THR A 5 -1.47 2.50 -10.46
CA THR A 5 -1.93 1.66 -9.36
C THR A 5 -3.30 1.07 -9.66
N LYS A 6 -3.60 -0.10 -9.10
CA LYS A 6 -4.87 -0.81 -9.28
C LYS A 6 -5.16 -1.75 -8.11
N ASP A 7 -6.37 -2.31 -8.11
CA ASP A 7 -6.80 -3.39 -7.22
C ASP A 7 -6.65 -3.07 -5.72
N TRP A 8 -6.93 -1.82 -5.37
CA TRP A 8 -6.87 -1.36 -3.98
C TRP A 8 -8.08 -1.84 -3.18
N TYR A 9 -7.81 -2.42 -2.01
CA TYR A 9 -8.85 -2.78 -1.06
C TYR A 9 -8.38 -2.56 0.38
N ALA A 10 -9.34 -2.25 1.25
CA ALA A 10 -9.16 -2.17 2.69
C ALA A 10 -10.17 -3.12 3.36
N GLN A 11 -9.67 -3.92 4.32
CA GLN A 11 -10.47 -4.85 5.09
C GLN A 11 -10.14 -4.71 6.57
N ASP A 12 -11.17 -4.71 7.40
CA ASP A 12 -11.07 -4.77 8.86
C ASP A 12 -11.65 -6.09 9.36
N ASP A 13 -10.79 -7.02 9.73
CA ASP A 13 -11.19 -8.33 10.23
C ASP A 13 -11.32 -8.32 11.75
N LYS A 14 -12.57 -8.47 12.20
CA LYS A 14 -13.00 -8.47 13.59
C LYS A 14 -13.54 -9.84 14.03
N MET A 15 -13.24 -10.92 13.29
CA MET A 15 -13.61 -12.27 13.68
C MET A 15 -13.02 -12.65 15.05
N PRO A 16 -13.69 -13.45 15.89
CA PRO A 16 -13.12 -13.91 17.15
C PRO A 16 -11.74 -14.57 16.95
N GLY A 17 -10.71 -14.00 17.59
CA GLY A 17 -9.31 -14.46 17.46
C GLY A 17 -8.51 -13.79 16.33
N VAL A 18 -9.15 -12.96 15.49
CA VAL A 18 -8.51 -12.13 14.47
C VAL A 18 -8.90 -10.67 14.69
N ASN A 19 -7.91 -9.79 14.78
CA ASN A 19 -8.17 -8.36 15.02
C ASN A 19 -7.22 -7.52 14.16
N THR A 20 -7.38 -7.61 12.84
CA THR A 20 -6.40 -7.08 11.89
C THR A 20 -7.08 -6.20 10.84
N PHE A 21 -6.61 -4.96 10.74
CA PHE A 21 -6.89 -4.10 9.61
C PHE A 21 -5.81 -4.28 8.54
N LYS A 22 -6.21 -4.44 7.29
CA LYS A 22 -5.33 -4.69 6.15
C LYS A 22 -5.70 -3.81 4.97
N VAL A 23 -4.69 -3.19 4.38
CA VAL A 23 -4.80 -2.48 3.09
C VAL A 23 -3.87 -3.16 2.11
N THR A 24 -4.34 -3.42 0.90
CA THR A 24 -3.44 -3.83 -0.18
C THR A 24 -3.79 -3.16 -1.49
N GLY A 25 -2.83 -3.17 -2.40
CA GLY A 25 -3.02 -2.77 -3.77
C GLY A 25 -1.85 -3.21 -4.63
N ILE A 26 -1.91 -2.90 -5.91
CA ILE A 26 -0.86 -3.19 -6.88
C ILE A 26 -0.33 -1.86 -7.43
N VAL A 27 1.00 -1.73 -7.47
CA VAL A 27 1.68 -0.58 -8.05
C VAL A 27 2.60 -1.04 -9.19
N SER A 28 2.59 -0.30 -10.29
CA SER A 28 3.45 -0.59 -11.44
C SER A 28 4.75 0.20 -11.31
N LEU A 29 5.86 -0.49 -11.12
CA LEU A 29 7.18 0.13 -10.93
C LEU A 29 8.30 -0.65 -11.62
N PRO A 30 9.39 0.02 -12.03
CA PRO A 30 10.58 -0.64 -12.55
C PRO A 30 11.10 -1.72 -11.59
N TYR A 31 11.58 -2.85 -12.12
CA TYR A 31 12.08 -3.98 -11.33
C TYR A 31 13.12 -3.61 -10.25
N ARG A 32 13.97 -2.62 -10.53
CA ARG A 32 15.00 -2.12 -9.61
C ARG A 32 14.44 -1.41 -8.37
N LEU A 33 13.17 -1.04 -8.39
CA LEU A 33 12.49 -0.39 -7.29
C LEU A 33 11.67 -1.40 -6.49
N GLN A 34 11.39 -1.03 -5.25
CA GLN A 34 10.42 -1.70 -4.39
C GLN A 34 9.54 -0.63 -3.74
N ALA A 35 8.32 -1.01 -3.39
CA ALA A 35 7.38 -0.13 -2.72
C ALA A 35 6.90 -0.76 -1.42
N VAL A 36 6.70 0.09 -0.41
CA VAL A 36 6.19 -0.29 0.90
C VAL A 36 5.16 0.75 1.31
N LEU A 37 4.06 0.30 1.92
CA LEU A 37 3.09 1.18 2.56
C LEU A 37 3.49 1.38 4.02
N VAL A 38 3.55 2.63 4.44
CA VAL A 38 3.79 2.99 5.84
C VAL A 38 2.70 3.93 6.31
N ARG A 39 2.50 4.01 7.62
CA ARG A 39 1.58 4.99 8.19
C ARG A 39 2.13 6.39 7.94
N SER A 40 1.29 7.27 7.39
CA SER A 40 1.69 8.65 7.13
C SER A 40 1.83 9.43 8.43
N ALA A 41 2.80 10.35 8.46
CA ALA A 41 2.90 11.35 9.53
C ALA A 41 1.84 12.44 9.39
N SER A 42 1.23 12.58 8.20
CA SER A 42 0.17 13.54 7.97
C SER A 42 -1.14 13.02 8.60
N PRO A 43 -1.84 13.84 9.40
CA PRO A 43 -3.13 13.44 9.94
C PRO A 43 -4.12 13.24 8.79
N GLY A 44 -4.84 12.12 8.83
CA GLY A 44 -5.94 11.88 7.91
C GLY A 44 -7.11 12.83 8.15
N ALA A 45 -7.92 13.04 7.11
CA ALA A 45 -9.17 13.76 7.27
C ALA A 45 -10.18 12.88 8.03
N GLY A 46 -10.62 13.35 9.20
CA GLY A 46 -11.60 12.64 10.03
C GLY A 46 -11.12 11.25 10.46
N ASN A 47 -11.95 10.24 10.17
CA ASN A 47 -11.73 8.85 10.56
C ASN A 47 -10.96 8.02 9.50
N GLN A 48 -10.26 8.68 8.58
CA GLN A 48 -9.47 7.99 7.57
C GLN A 48 -8.05 7.67 8.03
N LEU A 49 -7.60 6.45 7.74
CA LEU A 49 -6.19 6.08 7.86
C LEU A 49 -5.39 6.71 6.72
N SER A 50 -4.31 7.43 7.05
CA SER A 50 -3.39 7.95 6.04
C SER A 50 -2.16 7.07 5.92
N LEU A 51 -1.84 6.65 4.71
CA LEU A 51 -0.68 5.84 4.35
C LEU A 51 0.20 6.58 3.34
N ASP A 52 1.51 6.43 3.47
CA ASP A 52 2.48 6.87 2.47
C ASP A 52 3.02 5.65 1.71
N LEU A 53 2.99 5.72 0.38
CA LEU A 53 3.68 4.80 -0.51
C LEU A 53 5.15 5.23 -0.59
N MET A 54 6.03 4.52 0.12
CA MET A 54 7.47 4.71 0.01
C MET A 54 8.02 3.85 -1.10
N VAL A 55 8.78 4.44 -2.00
CA VAL A 55 9.46 3.73 -3.09
C VAL A 55 10.96 3.90 -2.89
N GLU A 56 11.69 2.79 -2.82
CA GLU A 56 13.13 2.76 -2.66
C GLU A 56 13.79 1.78 -3.62
N SER A 57 15.10 1.92 -3.85
CA SER A 57 15.85 0.95 -4.64
C SER A 57 15.99 -0.37 -3.89
N ARG A 58 15.84 -1.50 -4.58
CA ARG A 58 15.99 -2.82 -3.98
C ARG A 58 17.46 -3.02 -3.56
N LYS A 59 17.72 -3.11 -2.25
CA LYS A 59 19.09 -3.13 -1.67
C LYS A 59 19.92 -4.39 -1.96
N ASN A 60 19.29 -5.47 -2.44
CA ASN A 60 19.96 -6.74 -2.78
C ASN A 60 19.42 -7.32 -4.09
N ALA A 61 19.49 -6.56 -5.19
CA ALA A 61 19.42 -7.21 -6.49
C ALA A 61 20.74 -7.98 -6.69
N ILE A 62 20.88 -9.14 -6.07
CA ILE A 62 21.78 -10.17 -6.59
C ILE A 62 21.22 -10.47 -7.96
N THR A 63 21.80 -9.83 -8.97
CA THR A 63 21.57 -10.11 -10.37
C THR A 63 22.01 -11.56 -10.58
N ASN A 64 21.11 -12.51 -10.36
CA ASN A 64 21.15 -13.72 -11.17
C ASN A 64 21.21 -13.20 -12.62
N PRO A 65 22.16 -13.67 -13.45
CA PRO A 65 22.39 -13.17 -14.81
C PRO A 65 21.30 -13.67 -15.76
N VAL A 66 20.04 -13.53 -15.37
CA VAL A 66 18.93 -13.46 -16.29
C VAL A 66 18.80 -11.98 -16.59
N GLU A 67 19.12 -11.60 -17.82
CA GLU A 67 18.99 -10.26 -18.39
C GLU A 67 17.55 -9.75 -18.25
N ARG A 68 17.15 -9.34 -17.04
CA ARG A 68 15.90 -8.61 -16.85
C ARG A 68 16.21 -7.15 -17.05
N ASP A 69 15.56 -6.57 -18.05
CA ASP A 69 15.57 -5.13 -18.24
C ASP A 69 15.15 -4.44 -16.94
N GLU A 70 16.09 -3.72 -16.31
CA GLU A 70 15.86 -3.00 -15.06
C GLU A 70 14.85 -1.85 -15.22
N SER A 71 14.52 -1.50 -16.45
CA SER A 71 13.48 -0.55 -16.82
C SER A 71 12.11 -1.22 -17.05
N ALA A 72 12.05 -2.56 -17.07
CA ALA A 72 10.80 -3.27 -17.20
C ALA A 72 9.86 -2.93 -16.03
N ILE A 73 8.68 -2.45 -16.38
CA ILE A 73 7.61 -2.12 -15.43
C ILE A 73 6.95 -3.43 -14.99
N LEU A 74 6.88 -3.65 -13.69
CA LEU A 74 6.28 -4.82 -13.08
C LEU A 74 5.20 -4.41 -12.09
N GLU A 75 4.14 -5.21 -12.07
CA GLU A 75 3.08 -5.12 -11.07
C GLU A 75 3.60 -5.66 -9.75
N THR A 76 3.75 -4.76 -8.78
CA THR A 76 4.27 -5.07 -7.44
C THR A 76 3.15 -4.95 -6.43
N PRO A 77 2.76 -6.04 -5.75
CA PRO A 77 1.78 -5.97 -4.67
C PRO A 77 2.38 -5.26 -3.47
N VAL A 78 1.60 -4.39 -2.84
CA VAL A 78 1.94 -3.70 -1.60
C VAL A 78 0.86 -3.97 -0.57
N SER A 79 1.26 -4.08 0.69
CA SER A 79 0.31 -4.24 1.79
C SER A 79 0.74 -3.49 3.04
N TYR A 80 -0.26 -3.11 3.83
CA TYR A 80 -0.11 -2.55 5.16
C TYR A 80 -1.04 -3.30 6.10
N THR A 81 -0.54 -3.65 7.29
CA THR A 81 -1.34 -4.28 8.34
C THR A 81 -1.13 -3.57 9.67
N GLN A 82 -2.20 -3.49 10.46
CA GLN A 82 -2.17 -3.03 11.85
C GLN A 82 -3.29 -3.73 12.63
N PRO A 83 -3.33 -3.61 13.97
CA PRO A 83 -4.51 -4.02 14.73
C PRO A 83 -5.79 -3.34 14.20
N SER A 84 -6.93 -4.02 14.33
CA SER A 84 -8.23 -3.46 13.91
C SER A 84 -8.42 -2.04 14.48
N GLY A 85 -8.87 -1.14 13.61
CA GLY A 85 -9.20 0.23 14.00
C GLY A 85 -10.70 0.38 14.06
N ALA A 86 -11.27 0.36 15.27
CA ALA A 86 -12.72 0.37 15.48
C ALA A 86 -13.45 1.47 14.68
N ASP A 87 -12.79 2.62 14.49
CA ASP A 87 -13.37 3.81 13.89
C ASP A 87 -12.85 4.12 12.47
N ILE A 88 -12.04 3.25 11.85
CA ILE A 88 -11.47 3.56 10.52
C ILE A 88 -12.56 3.39 9.45
N THR A 89 -12.95 4.51 8.83
CA THR A 89 -14.01 4.53 7.81
C THR A 89 -13.47 4.56 6.38
N GLY A 90 -12.16 4.76 6.20
CA GLY A 90 -11.55 4.85 4.87
C GLY A 90 -10.03 4.94 4.95
N VAL A 91 -9.38 4.91 3.79
CA VAL A 91 -7.92 4.96 3.67
C VAL A 91 -7.51 5.93 2.57
N SER A 92 -6.69 6.91 2.92
CA SER A 92 -6.01 7.78 1.96
C SER A 92 -4.56 7.32 1.81
N ILE A 93 -4.14 7.06 0.57
CA ILE A 93 -2.77 6.66 0.23
C ILE A 93 -2.12 7.79 -0.56
N PHE A 94 -0.96 8.24 -0.09
CA PHE A 94 -0.20 9.33 -0.68
C PHE A 94 1.10 8.83 -1.31
N TYR A 95 1.53 9.50 -2.38
CA TYR A 95 2.87 9.32 -2.94
C TYR A 95 3.51 10.68 -3.12
N LYS A 96 4.66 10.89 -2.47
CA LYS A 96 5.38 12.18 -2.46
C LYS A 96 4.48 13.35 -2.04
N GLY A 97 3.62 13.13 -1.04
CA GLY A 97 2.71 14.14 -0.51
C GLY A 97 1.47 14.43 -1.36
N ALA A 98 1.32 13.80 -2.53
CA ALA A 98 0.11 13.90 -3.35
C ALA A 98 -0.80 12.69 -3.12
N LEU A 99 -2.12 12.93 -3.05
CA LEU A 99 -3.11 11.84 -2.95
C LEU A 99 -3.01 10.94 -4.19
N LEU A 100 -2.72 9.67 -3.96
CA LEU A 100 -2.59 8.66 -5.00
C LEU A 100 -3.88 7.87 -5.14
N VAL A 101 -4.44 7.41 -4.00
CA VAL A 101 -5.67 6.62 -3.93
C VAL A 101 -6.45 7.01 -2.68
N ASN A 102 -7.77 7.05 -2.82
CA ASN A 102 -8.69 7.15 -1.72
C ASN A 102 -9.61 5.92 -1.75
N ILE A 103 -9.71 5.22 -0.62
CA ILE A 103 -10.57 4.05 -0.41
C ILE A 103 -11.65 4.45 0.59
N ASP A 104 -12.86 4.67 0.10
CA ASP A 104 -14.00 5.11 0.93
C ASP A 104 -14.78 3.96 1.56
N ASN A 105 -14.55 2.72 1.11
CA ASN A 105 -15.25 1.54 1.61
C ASN A 105 -14.24 0.58 2.26
N VAL A 106 -14.34 0.43 3.58
CA VAL A 106 -13.62 -0.58 4.34
C VAL A 106 -14.56 -1.79 4.50
N GLN A 107 -14.14 -2.94 3.98
CA GLN A 107 -14.88 -4.18 4.17
C GLN A 107 -14.68 -4.66 5.61
N ILE A 108 -15.76 -4.75 6.39
CA ILE A 108 -15.72 -5.25 7.77
C ILE A 108 -16.16 -6.72 7.79
N THR A 109 -15.37 -7.58 8.42
CA THR A 109 -15.73 -8.98 8.69
C THR A 109 -15.86 -9.23 10.19
N HIS A 110 -16.82 -10.07 10.59
CA HIS A 110 -17.18 -10.37 11.99
C HIS A 110 -17.18 -11.88 12.23
#